data_AF-A0A210PW59-F1
#
_entry.id   AF-A0A210PW59-F1
#
_cell.length_a   1.000
_cell.length_b   1.000
_cell.length_c   1.000
_cell.angle_alpha   90.00
_cell.angle_beta   90.00
_cell.angle_gamma   90.00
#
_symmetry.space_group_name_H-M   'P 1'
#
loop_
_entity.id
_entity.type
_entity.pdbx_description
1 polymer ?
#
loop_
_entity_poly.entity_id
_entity_poly.type
_entity_poly.pdbx_seq_one_letter_code
_entity_poly.pdbx_strand_id
1 'polypeptide(L)' 'MDDDDSIVIVGVGCKFPGADNLDEFWRVLSEGENHVIEIPPERWNLDAFYHEDANEPGKTYVRHAGLIKR' A
#
# COMPACT_ATOMS: atom_id res chain seq x y z
N MET A 1 7.64 7.58 36.97
CA MET A 1 6.48 7.03 36.28
C MET A 1 6.36 5.61 36.80
N ASP A 2 5.25 5.28 37.44
CA ASP A 2 5.03 3.93 37.97
C ASP A 2 4.86 2.96 36.80
N ASP A 3 5.47 1.78 36.89
CA ASP A 3 5.41 0.74 35.85
C ASP A 3 3.97 0.23 35.59
N ASP A 4 3.05 0.48 36.53
CA ASP A 4 1.65 0.01 36.51
C ASP A 4 0.79 0.61 35.36
N ASP A 5 1.25 1.70 34.74
CA ASP A 5 0.59 2.34 33.58
C ASP A 5 1.27 1.99 32.24
N SER A 6 2.24 1.08 32.24
CA SER A 6 2.98 0.72 31.02
C SER A 6 2.14 -0.15 30.09
N ILE A 7 2.09 0.23 28.81
CA ILE A 7 1.45 -0.56 27.76
C ILE A 7 2.51 -1.35 26.98
N VAL A 8 2.27 -2.65 26.78
CA VAL A 8 3.15 -3.54 26.02
C VAL A 8 2.47 -4.07 24.75
N ILE A 9 3.27 -4.27 23.71
CA ILE A 9 2.83 -4.91 22.46
C ILE A 9 3.09 -6.42 22.59
N VAL A 10 2.02 -7.21 22.72
CA VAL A 10 2.10 -8.68 22.87
C VAL A 10 1.89 -9.45 21.56
N GLY A 11 1.61 -8.75 20.46
CA GLY A 11 1.40 -9.36 19.16
C GLY A 11 1.29 -8.32 18.05
N VAL A 12 1.55 -8.76 16.83
CA VAL A 12 1.48 -7.95 15.61
C VAL A 12 1.00 -8.81 14.45
N GLY A 13 0.29 -8.20 13.50
CA GLY A 13 -0.11 -8.82 12.25
C GLY A 13 -0.26 -7.75 11.18
N CYS A 14 0.02 -8.10 9.93
CA CYS A 14 -0.04 -7.14 8.83
C CYS A 14 -0.35 -7.79 7.48
N LYS A 15 -0.87 -6.97 6.57
CA LYS A 15 -0.99 -7.25 5.14
C LYS A 15 -0.66 -5.97 4.37
N PHE A 16 0.34 -6.02 3.51
CA PHE A 16 0.87 -4.89 2.76
C PHE A 16 1.01 -5.25 1.26
N PRO A 17 1.21 -4.25 0.38
CA PRO A 17 1.60 -4.52 -1.01
C PRO A 17 2.86 -5.39 -1.04
N GLY A 18 2.80 -6.51 -1.75
CA GLY A 18 3.91 -7.48 -1.82
C GLY A 18 4.08 -8.41 -0.61
N ALA A 19 3.26 -8.27 0.45
CA ALA A 19 3.40 -9.07 1.67
C ALA A 19 2.08 -9.41 2.33
N ASP A 20 1.77 -10.71 2.42
CA ASP A 20 0.56 -11.22 3.06
C ASP A 20 0.73 -11.54 4.56
N ASN A 21 1.96 -11.42 5.08
CA ASN A 21 2.34 -11.66 6.47
C ASN A 21 3.64 -10.91 6.86
N LEU A 22 4.07 -11.06 8.13
CA LEU A 22 5.23 -10.37 8.68
C LEU A 22 6.56 -10.80 8.05
N ASP A 23 6.73 -12.08 7.75
CA ASP A 23 7.97 -12.60 7.17
C ASP A 23 8.17 -12.04 5.76
N GLU A 24 7.10 -12.03 4.96
CA GLU A 24 7.11 -11.42 3.63
C GLU A 24 7.33 -9.90 3.70
N PHE A 25 6.72 -9.23 4.69
CA PHE A 25 6.90 -7.78 4.85
C PHE A 25 8.34 -7.44 5.23
N TRP A 26 8.94 -8.23 6.13
CA TRP A 26 10.35 -8.08 6.47
C TRP A 26 11.25 -8.29 5.26
N ARG A 27 10.97 -9.30 4.43
CA ARG A 27 11.72 -9.51 3.18
C ARG A 27 11.67 -8.28 2.29
N VAL A 28 10.46 -7.77 1.99
CA VAL A 28 10.24 -6.57 1.17
C VAL A 28 11.09 -5.40 1.64
N LEU A 29 11.12 -5.14 2.96
CA LEU A 29 11.93 -4.06 3.55
C LEU A 29 13.43 -4.34 3.46
N SER A 30 13.85 -5.55 3.82
CA SER A 30 15.26 -5.93 3.89
C SER A 30 15.94 -6.00 2.52
N GLU A 31 15.18 -6.35 1.48
CA GLU A 31 15.64 -6.42 0.09
C GLU A 31 15.44 -5.09 -0.67
N GLY A 32 14.76 -4.10 -0.06
CA GLY A 32 14.50 -2.80 -0.68
C GLY A 32 13.54 -2.89 -1.87
N GLU A 33 12.61 -3.84 -1.84
CA GLU A 33 11.66 -4.06 -2.94
C GLU A 33 10.65 -2.90 -3.05
N ASN A 34 10.31 -2.51 -4.29
CA ASN A 34 9.27 -1.55 -4.58
C ASN A 34 8.00 -2.24 -5.10
N HIS A 35 6.93 -2.21 -4.30
CA HIS A 35 5.62 -2.79 -4.63
C HIS A 35 4.56 -1.75 -5.03
N VAL A 36 4.99 -0.54 -5.41
CA VAL A 36 4.12 0.42 -6.10
C VAL A 36 4.01 -0.01 -7.56
N ILE A 37 2.81 -0.43 -7.95
CA ILE A 37 2.52 -0.96 -9.29
C ILE A 37 1.53 -0.06 -10.01
N GLU A 38 1.38 -0.26 -11.32
CA GLU A 38 0.26 0.31 -12.05
C GLU A 38 -1.06 -0.26 -11.52
N ILE A 39 -2.08 0.59 -11.38
CA ILE A 39 -3.39 0.17 -10.89
C ILE A 39 -3.98 -0.87 -11.85
N PRO A 40 -4.24 -2.11 -11.38
CA PRO A 40 -4.75 -3.16 -12.26
C PRO A 40 -6.18 -2.87 -12.74
N PRO A 41 -6.53 -3.20 -14.00
CA PRO A 41 -7.85 -2.93 -14.56
C PRO A 41 -8.98 -3.69 -13.85
N GLU A 42 -8.68 -4.78 -13.13
CA GLU A 42 -9.65 -5.53 -12.32
C GLU A 42 -10.11 -4.75 -11.07
N ARG A 43 -9.42 -3.66 -10.72
CA ARG A 43 -9.84 -2.75 -9.64
C ARG A 43 -10.87 -1.76 -10.14
N TRP A 44 -10.53 -1.03 -11.19
CA TRP A 44 -11.39 -0.12 -11.95
C TRP A 44 -10.72 0.22 -13.28
N ASN A 45 -11.51 0.72 -14.23
CA ASN A 45 -11.00 1.19 -15.51
C ASN A 45 -10.22 2.51 -15.32
N LEU A 46 -8.89 2.43 -15.24
CA LEU A 46 -8.03 3.60 -15.07
C LEU A 46 -8.13 4.57 -16.25
N ASP A 47 -8.19 4.05 -17.49
CA ASP A 47 -8.23 4.86 -18.71
C ASP A 47 -9.46 5.78 -18.76
N ALA A 48 -10.57 5.38 -18.13
CA ALA A 48 -11.77 6.21 -18.02
C ALA A 48 -11.56 7.48 -17.16
N PHE A 49 -10.59 7.46 -16.24
CA PHE A 49 -10.35 8.55 -15.28
C PHE A 49 -8.99 9.22 -15.45
N TYR A 50 -8.09 8.66 -16.25
CA TYR A 50 -6.77 9.22 -16.46
C TYR A 50 -6.80 10.47 -17.36
N HIS A 51 -5.99 11.48 -17.00
CA HIS A 51 -5.63 12.60 -17.84
C HIS A 51 -4.25 13.14 -17.44
N GLU A 52 -3.43 13.58 -18.40
CA GLU A 52 -2.08 14.08 -18.10
C GLU A 52 -2.07 15.45 -17.40
N ASP A 53 -3.04 16.31 -17.71
CA ASP A 53 -3.25 17.59 -17.01
C ASP A 53 -3.87 17.34 -15.64
N ALA A 54 -3.14 17.72 -14.60
CA ALA A 54 -3.59 17.63 -13.21
C ALA A 54 -4.78 18.55 -12.89
N ASN A 55 -5.11 19.53 -13.75
CA ASN A 55 -6.23 20.45 -13.56
C ASN A 55 -7.50 20.03 -14.30
N GLU A 56 -7.46 18.96 -15.09
CA GLU A 56 -8.63 18.48 -15.82
C GLU A 56 -9.72 18.02 -14.84
N PRO A 57 -10.92 18.64 -14.86
CA PRO A 57 -11.97 18.32 -13.89
C PRO A 57 -12.43 16.86 -13.95
N GLY A 58 -12.49 16.21 -12.79
CA GLY A 58 -12.97 14.82 -12.67
C GLY A 58 -12.00 13.76 -13.20
N LYS A 59 -10.74 14.12 -13.46
CA LYS A 59 -9.66 13.21 -13.87
C LYS A 59 -8.55 13.12 -12.82
N THR A 60 -7.68 12.12 -12.99
CA THR A 60 -6.46 11.94 -12.20
C THR A 60 -5.27 11.76 -13.12
N TYR A 61 -4.13 12.33 -12.74
CA TYR A 61 -2.83 12.08 -13.41
C TYR A 61 -2.03 10.95 -12.74
N VAL A 62 -2.53 10.38 -11.63
CA VAL A 62 -1.87 9.30 -10.88
C VAL A 62 -2.35 7.94 -11.40
N ARG A 63 -1.40 7.09 -11.82
CA ARG A 63 -1.65 5.74 -12.34
C ARG A 63 -1.05 4.60 -11.51
N HIS A 64 -0.26 4.91 -10.49
CA HIS A 64 0.45 3.93 -9.68
C HIS A 64 0.00 3.95 -8.22
N ALA A 65 -0.06 2.78 -7.59
CA ALA A 65 -0.41 2.61 -6.18
C ALA A 65 0.17 1.32 -5.59
N GLY A 66 0.40 1.31 -4.27
CA GLY A 66 0.62 0.08 -3.52
C GLY A 66 -0.71 -0.54 -3.12
N LEU A 67 -1.00 -1.76 -3.57
CA LEU A 67 -2.29 -2.42 -3.37
C LEU A 67 -2.13 -3.79 -2.69
N ILE A 68 -2.91 -4.05 -1.63
CA ILE A 68 -2.99 -5.39 -1.04
C ILE A 68 -3.69 -6.35 -2.00
N LYS A 69 -3.31 -7.64 -2.03
CA LYS A 69 -4.06 -8.65 -2.79
C LYS A 69 -5.49 -8.80 -2.24
N ARG A 70 -6.46 -8.93 -3.14
CA ARG A 70 -7.85 -9.26 -2.78
C ARG A 70 -7.95 -10.71 -2.32
#